data_AF-A0A820XNJ8-F1
#
_entry.id   AF-A0A820XNJ8-F1
#
_cell.length_a   1.000
_cell.length_b   1.000
_cell.length_c   1.000
_cell.angle_alpha   90.00
_cell.angle_beta   90.00
_cell.angle_gamma   90.00
#
_symmetry.space_group_name_H-M   'P 1'
#
loop_
_entity.id
_entity.type
_entity.pdbx_description
1 polymer ?
#
loop_
_entity_poly.entity_id
_entity_poly.type
_entity_poly.pdbx_seq_one_letter_code
_entity_poly.pdbx_strand_id
1 'polypeptide(L)'
;MITVPSNIAQNFFYSKRINYFSCDMNKLITPIGYCFNQVKSLTLSGSSLLSLNILSSIVNLQQVQYLDVTNIHLLLPDELENLIAHTPRVTSLSMKFDPLFIMPSQTRYLLLEGLGQSISLDRLSYTISSVERLEISMTSKQMIIDVIDRFNGLENLDIFFDDDDLDDDCMTINKGVSID
;
A
#
# COMPACT_ATOMS: atom_id res chain seq x y z
N MET A 1 -14.29 -8.29 8.46
CA MET A 1 -14.33 -7.03 7.70
C MET A 1 -15.52 -6.23 8.19
N ILE A 2 -15.33 -5.02 8.73
CA ILE A 2 -16.45 -4.12 9.05
C ILE A 2 -16.43 -3.03 8.00
N THR A 3 -17.33 -3.10 7.03
CA THR A 3 -17.57 -2.06 6.03
C THR A 3 -18.65 -1.15 6.58
N VAL A 4 -18.33 0.11 6.90
CA VAL A 4 -19.28 1.05 7.53
C VAL A 4 -19.85 1.99 6.46
N PRO A 5 -21.18 2.00 6.19
CA PRO A 5 -21.79 2.93 5.24
C PRO A 5 -22.19 4.27 5.86
N SER A 6 -21.75 5.33 5.19
CA SER A 6 -22.29 6.69 4.93
C SER A 6 -23.03 7.54 5.97
N ASN A 7 -23.54 7.04 7.08
CA ASN A 7 -24.20 7.89 8.08
C ASN A 7 -23.74 7.46 9.46
N ILE A 8 -22.69 8.13 9.95
CA ILE A 8 -22.36 8.37 11.36
C ILE A 8 -23.23 7.54 12.33
N ALA A 9 -22.93 6.24 12.50
CA ALA A 9 -23.44 5.49 13.63
C ALA A 9 -22.59 5.86 14.85
N GLN A 10 -22.81 7.09 15.32
CA GLN A 10 -22.14 7.78 16.43
C GLN A 10 -22.20 7.05 17.78
N ASN A 11 -22.83 5.88 17.86
CA ASN A 11 -23.07 5.15 19.11
C ASN A 11 -22.38 3.77 19.22
N PHE A 12 -21.59 3.33 18.23
CA PHE A 12 -21.06 1.95 18.22
C PHE A 12 -19.62 1.73 18.73
N PHE A 13 -18.83 2.76 19.02
CA PHE A 13 -17.39 2.58 19.28
C PHE A 13 -16.88 3.17 20.60
N TYR A 14 -17.53 2.88 21.72
CA TYR A 14 -17.05 3.30 23.05
C TYR A 14 -16.27 2.22 23.82
N SER A 15 -15.83 1.11 23.20
CA SER A 15 -15.02 0.11 23.92
C SER A 15 -14.07 -0.76 23.10
N LYS A 16 -14.04 -0.65 21.77
CA LYS A 16 -13.18 -1.52 20.94
C LYS A 16 -12.06 -0.75 20.28
N ARG A 17 -10.84 -1.23 20.48
CA ARG A 17 -9.64 -0.76 19.76
C ARG A 17 -9.83 -1.03 18.28
N ILE A 18 -9.97 0.02 17.48
CA ILE A 18 -9.99 -0.09 16.02
C ILE A 18 -8.55 -0.06 15.55
N ASN A 19 -8.02 -1.23 15.17
CA ASN A 19 -6.67 -1.35 14.63
C ASN A 19 -6.64 -1.18 13.10
N TYR A 20 -7.79 -1.33 12.44
CA TYR A 20 -7.94 -1.26 10.99
C TYR A 20 -8.97 -0.20 10.63
N PHE A 21 -8.60 0.74 9.76
CA PHE A 21 -9.48 1.78 9.26
C PHE A 21 -9.39 1.84 7.73
N SER A 22 -10.55 1.87 7.07
CA SER A 22 -10.65 2.02 5.62
C SER A 22 -11.44 3.28 5.30
N CYS A 23 -10.94 4.07 4.37
CA CYS A 23 -11.49 5.35 3.99
C CYS A 23 -11.69 5.43 2.47
N ASP A 24 -12.92 5.72 2.05
CA ASP A 24 -13.27 6.01 0.66
C ASP A 24 -13.39 7.53 0.50
N MET A 25 -12.39 8.11 -0.16
CA MET A 25 -12.22 9.55 -0.36
C MET A 25 -13.21 10.14 -1.36
N ASN A 26 -13.93 9.32 -2.12
CA ASN A 26 -15.02 9.81 -2.98
C ASN A 26 -16.28 10.15 -2.18
N LYS A 27 -16.38 9.65 -0.94
CA LYS A 27 -17.53 9.90 -0.08
C LYS A 27 -17.31 11.18 0.72
N LEU A 28 -18.40 11.87 0.99
CA LEU A 28 -18.37 13.09 1.79
C LEU A 28 -17.96 12.73 3.23
N ILE A 29 -16.78 13.20 3.61
CA ILE A 29 -16.20 12.95 4.92
C ILE A 29 -16.40 14.20 5.76
N THR A 30 -17.40 14.16 6.65
CA THR A 30 -17.59 15.19 7.66
C THR A 30 -16.56 14.99 8.77
N PRO A 31 -15.78 16.03 9.14
CA PRO A 31 -14.91 15.97 10.31
C PRO A 31 -15.75 15.57 11.50
N ILE A 32 -15.43 14.42 12.08
CA ILE A 32 -16.11 13.94 13.26
C ILE A 32 -15.29 14.43 14.45
N GLY A 33 -15.94 14.89 15.52
CA GLY A 33 -15.27 15.44 16.70
C GLY A 33 -14.45 14.42 17.51
N TYR A 34 -14.00 13.34 16.88
CA TYR A 34 -13.24 12.24 17.45
C TYR A 34 -12.17 11.73 16.47
N CYS A 35 -11.00 11.41 17.02
CA CYS A 35 -9.84 10.90 16.28
C CYS A 35 -9.52 9.46 16.75
N PHE A 36 -9.39 8.54 15.81
CA PHE A 36 -8.99 7.15 16.05
C PHE A 36 -7.49 7.06 16.30
N ASN A 37 -7.11 6.94 17.57
CA ASN A 37 -5.71 6.99 18.03
C ASN A 37 -4.95 5.66 18.01
N GLN A 38 -5.58 4.56 17.61
CA GLN A 38 -4.99 3.21 17.70
C GLN A 38 -5.00 2.46 16.36
N VAL A 39 -5.29 3.17 15.28
CA VAL A 39 -5.26 2.60 13.92
C VAL A 39 -3.81 2.25 13.58
N LYS A 40 -3.57 0.97 13.32
CA LYS A 40 -2.28 0.47 12.83
C LYS A 40 -2.29 0.25 11.33
N SER A 41 -3.44 -0.12 10.77
CA SER A 41 -3.63 -0.38 9.35
C SER A 41 -4.63 0.59 8.78
N LEU A 42 -4.21 1.32 7.75
CA LEU A 42 -4.98 2.35 7.06
C LEU A 42 -5.06 2.01 5.58
N THR A 43 -6.26 1.79 5.07
CA THR A 43 -6.53 1.63 3.64
C THR A 43 -7.25 2.87 3.12
N LEU A 44 -6.70 3.48 2.07
CA LEU A 44 -7.27 4.64 1.40
C LEU A 44 -7.67 4.25 -0.02
N SER A 45 -8.87 4.69 -0.43
CA SER A 45 -9.43 4.43 -1.76
C SER A 45 -10.13 5.68 -2.28
N GLY A 46 -10.24 5.82 -3.60
CA GLY A 46 -11.01 6.91 -4.22
C GLY A 46 -10.37 7.48 -5.48
N SER A 47 -10.95 8.57 -5.99
CA SER A 47 -10.44 9.27 -7.17
C SER A 47 -9.14 10.01 -6.89
N SER A 48 -9.03 10.69 -5.76
CA SER A 48 -7.82 11.39 -5.31
C SER A 48 -7.67 11.33 -3.80
N LEU A 49 -6.48 11.67 -3.30
CA LEU A 49 -6.25 11.80 -1.87
C LEU A 49 -7.02 13.02 -1.29
N LEU A 50 -7.58 12.87 -0.10
CA LEU A 50 -8.13 14.02 0.63
C LEU A 50 -7.01 14.90 1.19
N SER A 51 -7.38 16.13 1.58
CA SER A 51 -6.52 16.96 2.42
C SER A 51 -6.08 16.20 3.68
N LEU A 52 -4.77 16.15 3.93
CA LEU A 52 -4.20 15.52 5.13
C LEU A 52 -4.75 16.10 6.43
N ASN A 53 -5.21 17.36 6.42
CA ASN A 53 -5.86 17.97 7.59
C ASN A 53 -7.17 17.26 7.94
N ILE A 54 -7.94 16.85 6.93
CA ILE A 54 -9.19 16.09 7.14
C ILE A 54 -8.85 14.69 7.63
N LEU A 55 -7.90 14.01 6.97
CA LEU A 55 -7.51 12.65 7.34
C LEU A 55 -6.95 12.58 8.77
N SER A 56 -6.07 13.52 9.15
CA SER A 56 -5.48 13.60 10.49
C SER A 56 -6.48 13.97 11.59
N SER A 57 -7.60 14.64 11.24
CA SER A 57 -8.70 14.88 12.18
C SER A 57 -9.45 13.60 12.56
N ILE A 58 -9.41 12.58 11.70
CA ILE A 58 -10.15 11.31 11.85
C ILE A 58 -9.23 10.21 12.37
N VAL A 59 -7.99 10.14 11.90
CA VAL A 59 -7.03 9.08 12.24
C VAL A 59 -5.72 9.69 12.71
N ASN A 60 -5.17 9.18 13.81
CA ASN A 60 -3.82 9.53 14.21
C ASN A 60 -2.80 8.80 13.33
N LEU A 61 -2.36 9.48 12.28
CA LEU A 61 -1.42 8.96 11.29
C LEU A 61 -0.08 8.53 11.88
N GLN A 62 0.32 9.08 13.03
CA GLN A 62 1.59 8.74 13.70
C GLN A 62 1.65 7.31 14.25
N GLN A 63 0.51 6.60 14.33
CA GLN A 63 0.43 5.22 14.82
C GLN A 63 0.32 4.19 13.68
N VAL A 64 0.14 4.65 12.45
CA VAL A 64 -0.04 3.78 11.28
C VAL A 64 1.27 3.06 10.96
N GLN A 65 1.18 1.75 10.83
CA GLN A 65 2.29 0.83 10.51
C GLN A 65 2.10 0.19 9.12
N TYR A 66 0.85 0.03 8.70
CA TYR A 66 0.45 -0.53 7.41
C TYR A 66 -0.37 0.52 6.67
N LEU A 67 0.10 0.94 5.50
CA LEU A 67 -0.58 1.90 4.65
C LEU A 67 -0.85 1.27 3.28
N ASP A 68 -2.09 1.33 2.85
CA ASP A 68 -2.53 0.87 1.53
C ASP A 68 -3.21 2.02 0.79
N VAL A 69 -2.67 2.36 -0.38
CA VAL A 69 -3.14 3.43 -1.27
C VAL A 69 -3.33 2.94 -2.71
N THR A 70 -3.34 1.63 -2.94
CA THR A 70 -3.50 0.97 -4.25
C THR A 70 -4.75 1.47 -5.00
N ASN A 71 -5.83 1.66 -4.25
CA ASN A 71 -7.15 2.03 -4.75
C ASN A 71 -7.36 3.55 -4.89
N ILE A 72 -6.29 4.35 -4.87
CA ILE A 72 -6.35 5.75 -5.28
C ILE A 72 -6.05 5.85 -6.78
N HIS A 73 -6.95 6.46 -7.55
CA HIS A 73 -6.80 6.57 -9.01
C HIS A 73 -5.78 7.63 -9.43
N LEU A 74 -5.83 8.80 -8.80
CA LEU A 74 -4.92 9.93 -9.03
C LEU A 74 -4.21 10.23 -7.71
N LEU A 75 -3.03 9.68 -7.53
CA LEU A 75 -2.15 9.98 -6.41
C LEU A 75 -0.87 10.57 -6.97
N LEU A 76 -0.63 11.86 -6.71
CA LEU A 76 0.59 12.52 -7.17
C LEU A 76 1.78 12.14 -6.25
N PRO A 77 3.02 12.11 -6.77
CA PRO A 77 4.21 11.82 -5.96
C PRO A 77 4.31 12.66 -4.70
N ASP A 78 4.09 13.98 -4.82
CA ASP A 78 4.17 14.93 -3.70
C ASP A 78 3.08 14.66 -2.64
N GLU A 79 1.90 14.19 -3.05
CA GLU A 79 0.81 13.85 -2.13
C GLU A 79 1.12 12.59 -1.34
N LEU A 80 1.70 11.58 -2.00
CA LEU A 80 2.16 10.36 -1.36
C LEU A 80 3.33 10.65 -0.41
N GLU A 81 4.32 11.43 -0.84
CA GLU A 81 5.45 11.85 0.01
C GLU A 81 4.95 12.58 1.26
N ASN A 82 4.01 13.50 1.08
CA ASN A 82 3.42 14.23 2.20
C ASN A 82 2.62 13.31 3.14
N LEU A 83 1.84 12.36 2.62
CA LEU A 83 1.13 11.37 3.43
C LEU A 83 2.09 10.52 4.26
N ILE A 84 3.15 10.04 3.63
CA ILE A 84 4.20 9.25 4.26
C ILE A 84 4.91 10.03 5.37
N ALA A 85 5.22 11.31 5.15
CA ALA A 85 5.82 12.16 6.17
C ALA A 85 4.94 12.27 7.44
N HIS A 86 3.62 12.13 7.29
CA HIS A 86 2.66 12.12 8.39
C HIS A 86 2.43 10.73 8.99
N THR A 87 2.95 9.68 8.38
CA THR A 87 2.90 8.29 8.86
C THR A 87 4.32 7.72 9.09
N PRO A 88 5.13 8.31 9.99
CA PRO A 88 6.56 7.99 10.13
C PRO A 88 6.85 6.60 10.68
N ARG A 89 5.83 5.80 11.03
CA ARG A 89 5.97 4.43 11.53
C ARG A 89 5.55 3.38 10.52
N VAL A 90 5.25 3.78 9.28
CA VAL A 90 4.91 2.84 8.21
C VAL A 90 6.11 1.95 7.91
N THR A 91 5.93 0.66 8.16
CA THR A 91 6.88 -0.40 7.82
C THR A 91 6.39 -1.23 6.65
N SER A 92 5.10 -1.14 6.33
CA SER A 92 4.42 -1.87 5.26
C SER A 92 3.64 -0.90 4.39
N LEU A 93 4.00 -0.82 3.11
CA LEU A 93 3.35 0.06 2.14
C LEU A 93 2.80 -0.76 0.97
N SER A 94 1.56 -0.48 0.58
CA SER A 94 0.94 -1.01 -0.63
C SER A 94 0.53 0.14 -1.53
N MET A 95 1.04 0.16 -2.77
CA MET A 95 0.86 1.27 -3.70
C MET A 95 0.98 0.82 -5.16
N LYS A 96 0.49 1.65 -6.07
CA LYS A 96 0.90 1.57 -7.48
C LYS A 96 2.29 2.14 -7.64
N PHE A 97 3.13 1.53 -8.48
CA PHE A 97 4.48 2.01 -8.67
C PHE A 97 4.52 3.38 -9.34
N ASP A 98 5.30 4.29 -8.75
CA ASP A 98 5.66 5.58 -9.35
C ASP A 98 7.19 5.71 -9.45
N PRO A 99 7.77 5.92 -10.64
CA PRO A 99 9.22 5.98 -10.84
C PRO A 99 9.89 7.24 -10.26
N LEU A 100 9.12 8.24 -9.83
CA LEU A 100 9.62 9.46 -9.20
C LEU A 100 9.51 9.41 -7.67
N PHE A 101 8.79 8.42 -7.13
CA PHE A 101 8.63 8.27 -5.70
C PHE A 101 9.90 7.75 -5.03
N ILE A 102 10.28 8.38 -3.93
CA ILE A 102 11.42 7.95 -3.10
C ILE A 102 10.89 7.14 -1.93
N MET A 103 11.33 5.89 -1.81
CA MET A 103 10.87 5.01 -0.74
C MET A 103 11.36 5.49 0.62
N PRO A 104 10.50 5.45 1.67
CA PRO A 104 10.92 5.73 3.03
C PRO A 104 11.88 4.65 3.53
N SER A 105 12.94 5.07 4.23
CA SER A 105 13.98 4.16 4.73
C SER A 105 13.50 3.13 5.76
N GLN A 106 12.32 3.32 6.34
CA GLN A 106 11.72 2.43 7.33
C GLN A 106 10.79 1.39 6.72
N THR A 107 10.43 1.53 5.44
CA THR A 107 9.59 0.56 4.74
C THR A 107 10.37 -0.74 4.54
N ARG A 108 9.92 -1.81 5.21
CA ARG A 108 10.51 -3.15 5.13
C ARG A 108 9.71 -4.06 4.21
N TYR A 109 8.40 -3.84 4.13
CA TYR A 109 7.50 -4.57 3.26
C TYR A 109 6.88 -3.62 2.24
N LEU A 110 6.93 -4.01 0.97
CA LEU A 110 6.35 -3.25 -0.12
C LEU A 110 5.51 -4.18 -1.01
N LEU A 111 4.26 -3.79 -1.26
CA LEU A 111 3.41 -4.37 -2.29
C LEU A 111 3.25 -3.35 -3.42
N LEU A 112 3.69 -3.72 -4.62
CA LEU A 112 3.54 -2.93 -5.84
C LEU A 112 2.48 -3.53 -6.74
N GLU A 113 1.42 -2.77 -7.02
CA GLU A 113 0.40 -3.17 -7.99
C GLU A 113 0.62 -2.56 -9.37
N GLY A 114 0.32 -3.34 -10.40
CA GLY A 114 0.23 -2.87 -11.78
C GLY A 114 1.57 -2.48 -12.39
N LEU A 115 2.64 -3.22 -12.09
CA LEU A 115 3.96 -2.97 -12.67
C LEU A 115 3.92 -3.22 -14.20
N GLY A 116 3.97 -2.13 -14.99
CA GLY A 116 3.92 -2.18 -16.46
C GLY A 116 5.29 -2.28 -17.14
N GLN A 117 5.28 -2.58 -18.45
CA GLN A 117 6.48 -2.83 -19.27
C GLN A 117 7.41 -1.62 -19.47
N SER A 118 6.97 -0.40 -19.14
CA SER A 118 7.74 0.83 -19.32
C SER A 118 8.64 1.20 -18.14
N ILE A 119 8.65 0.38 -17.08
CA ILE A 119 9.39 0.68 -15.86
C ILE A 119 10.85 0.24 -15.99
N SER A 120 11.77 1.16 -15.68
CA SER A 120 13.19 0.83 -15.54
C SER A 120 13.41 0.06 -14.23
N LEU A 121 13.74 -1.23 -14.34
CA LEU A 121 14.06 -2.08 -13.19
C LEU A 121 15.30 -1.62 -12.42
N ASP A 122 16.23 -0.92 -13.08
CA ASP A 122 17.35 -0.26 -12.40
C ASP A 122 16.86 0.80 -11.41
N ARG A 123 15.94 1.66 -11.84
CA ARG A 123 15.34 2.68 -10.97
C ARG A 123 14.51 2.06 -9.85
N LEU A 124 13.73 1.02 -10.16
CA LEU A 124 12.98 0.28 -9.16
C LEU A 124 13.94 -0.27 -8.10
N SER A 125 15.03 -0.92 -8.52
CA SER A 125 16.01 -1.52 -7.60
C SER A 125 16.68 -0.52 -6.66
N TYR A 126 16.95 0.69 -7.16
CA TYR A 126 17.46 1.77 -6.32
C TYR A 126 16.42 2.24 -5.30
N THR A 127 15.19 2.43 -5.77
CA THR A 127 14.06 2.94 -4.97
C THR A 127 13.75 2.02 -3.80
N ILE A 128 13.78 0.69 -4.01
CA ILE A 128 13.37 -0.29 -3.00
C ILE A 128 14.54 -0.96 -2.29
N SER A 129 15.75 -0.38 -2.37
CA SER A 129 16.99 -0.98 -1.85
C SER A 129 16.97 -1.32 -0.35
N SER A 130 16.11 -0.68 0.45
CA SER A 130 15.94 -0.95 1.89
C SER A 130 14.80 -1.94 2.22
N VAL A 131 14.07 -2.41 1.21
CA VAL A 131 12.92 -3.31 1.38
C VAL A 131 13.42 -4.74 1.60
N GLU A 132 12.90 -5.39 2.63
CA GLU A 132 13.23 -6.79 3.01
C GLU A 132 12.28 -7.80 2.34
N ARG A 133 11.03 -7.39 2.12
CA ARG A 133 10.01 -8.19 1.43
C ARG A 133 9.29 -7.38 0.38
N LEU A 134 9.29 -7.91 -0.83
CA LEU A 134 8.69 -7.30 -1.99
C LEU A 134 7.59 -8.22 -2.54
N GLU A 135 6.39 -7.69 -2.67
CA GLU A 135 5.29 -8.31 -3.41
C GLU A 135 4.99 -7.47 -4.65
N ILE A 136 4.85 -8.11 -5.81
CA ILE A 136 4.54 -7.38 -7.05
C ILE A 136 3.40 -8.08 -7.79
N SER A 137 2.34 -7.35 -8.09
CA SER A 137 1.36 -7.73 -9.11
C SER A 137 1.79 -7.16 -10.46
N MET A 138 1.79 -8.01 -11.48
CA MET A 138 2.14 -7.63 -12.85
C MET A 138 1.34 -8.43 -13.88
N THR A 139 1.17 -7.84 -15.06
CA THR A 139 0.39 -8.42 -16.17
C THR A 139 1.26 -8.89 -17.34
N SER A 140 2.59 -8.73 -17.25
CA SER A 140 3.53 -9.12 -18.31
C SER A 140 4.45 -10.25 -17.90
N LYS A 141 4.37 -11.40 -18.60
CA LYS A 141 5.24 -12.56 -18.39
C LYS A 141 6.73 -12.24 -18.58
N GLN A 142 7.07 -11.38 -19.55
CA GLN A 142 8.46 -10.98 -19.75
C GLN A 142 8.99 -10.16 -18.56
N MET A 143 8.15 -9.28 -18.01
CA MET A 143 8.51 -8.46 -16.84
C MET A 143 8.74 -9.33 -15.59
N ILE A 144 8.03 -10.45 -15.45
CA ILE A 144 8.28 -11.42 -14.36
C ILE A 144 9.73 -11.90 -14.40
N ILE A 145 10.18 -12.35 -15.57
CA ILE A 145 11.54 -12.89 -15.76
C ILE A 145 12.56 -11.80 -15.41
N ASP A 146 12.38 -10.60 -15.95
CA ASP A 146 13.31 -9.49 -15.75
C ASP A 146 13.36 -9.06 -14.27
N VAL A 147 12.22 -9.08 -13.56
CA VAL A 147 12.15 -8.82 -12.11
C VAL A 147 12.86 -9.91 -11.31
N ILE A 148 12.63 -11.19 -11.62
CA ILE A 148 13.28 -12.30 -10.92
C ILE A 148 14.80 -12.21 -11.06
N ASP A 149 15.29 -11.96 -12.27
CA ASP A 149 16.72 -11.84 -12.54
C ASP A 149 17.32 -10.63 -11.82
N ARG A 150 16.61 -9.50 -11.83
CA ARG A 150 17.08 -8.27 -11.20
C ARG A 150 17.10 -8.33 -9.67
N PHE A 151 16.10 -8.96 -9.08
CA PHE A 151 15.88 -9.02 -7.64
C PHE A 151 16.23 -10.39 -7.05
N ASN A 152 17.12 -11.13 -7.71
CA ASN A 152 17.51 -12.47 -7.30
C ASN A 152 18.10 -12.58 -5.88
N GLY A 153 18.61 -11.47 -5.32
CA GLY A 153 19.19 -11.35 -3.99
C GLY A 153 18.23 -10.87 -2.89
N LEU A 154 16.96 -10.59 -3.20
CA LEU A 154 15.95 -10.35 -2.16
C LEU A 154 15.61 -11.66 -1.45
N GLU A 155 15.56 -11.62 -0.11
CA GLU A 155 15.21 -12.79 0.70
C GLU A 155 13.75 -13.21 0.49
N ASN A 156 12.84 -12.23 0.35
CA ASN A 156 11.41 -12.48 0.20
C ASN A 156 10.87 -11.71 -1.02
N LEU A 157 10.63 -12.44 -2.11
CA LEU A 157 10.04 -11.91 -3.35
C LEU A 157 8.83 -12.77 -3.71
N ASP A 158 7.64 -12.17 -3.63
CA ASP A 158 6.40 -12.78 -4.10
C ASP A 158 5.92 -12.06 -5.37
N ILE A 159 5.60 -12.81 -6.42
CA ILE A 159 5.12 -12.26 -7.70
C ILE A 159 3.74 -12.84 -7.98
N PHE A 160 2.77 -11.94 -8.18
CA PHE A 160 1.41 -12.26 -8.58
C PHE A 160 1.23 -11.87 -10.05
N PHE A 161 0.61 -12.77 -10.82
CA PHE A 161 0.40 -12.58 -12.23
C PHE A 161 -1.10 -12.49 -12.52
N ASP A 162 -1.54 -11.31 -12.95
CA ASP A 162 -2.92 -11.03 -13.30
C ASP A 162 -3.05 -11.10 -14.84
N ASP A 163 -3.33 -12.29 -15.38
CA ASP A 163 -3.73 -12.46 -16.79
C ASP A 163 -5.26 -12.37 -16.84
N ASP A 164 -5.81 -11.26 -17.36
CA ASP A 164 -7.27 -11.10 -17.56
C ASP A 164 -7.82 -12.11 -18.61
N ASP A 165 -6.96 -12.88 -19.27
CA ASP A 165 -7.31 -13.73 -20.42
C ASP A 165 -7.14 -15.26 -20.24
N LEU A 166 -6.76 -15.81 -19.08
CA LEU A 166 -6.66 -17.29 -18.94
C LEU A 166 -7.04 -17.84 -17.56
N ASP A 167 -7.79 -18.95 -17.63
CA ASP A 167 -8.14 -19.88 -16.57
C ASP A 167 -6.99 -20.14 -15.57
N ASP A 168 -7.24 -19.88 -14.29
CA ASP A 168 -6.73 -20.58 -13.09
C ASP A 168 -5.21 -20.86 -12.91
N ASP A 169 -4.30 -20.29 -13.70
CA ASP A 169 -2.85 -20.51 -13.54
C ASP A 169 -2.17 -19.38 -12.73
N CYS A 170 -2.45 -19.34 -11.42
CA CYS A 170 -1.64 -18.57 -10.48
C CYS A 170 -0.25 -19.23 -10.33
N MET A 171 0.78 -18.69 -11.00
CA MET A 171 2.15 -19.11 -10.74
C MET A 171 2.64 -18.51 -9.41
N THR A 172 2.41 -19.25 -8.31
CA THR A 172 3.08 -18.97 -7.04
C THR A 172 4.52 -19.47 -7.10
N ILE A 173 5.49 -18.57 -7.35
CA ILE A 173 6.91 -18.90 -7.20
C ILE A 173 7.30 -18.67 -5.74
N ASN A 174 7.03 -19.66 -4.89
CA ASN A 174 7.56 -19.67 -3.52
C ASN A 174 9.08 -19.91 -3.56
N LYS A 175 9.91 -18.88 -3.38
CA LYS A 175 11.29 -19.07 -2.91
C LYS A 175 11.29 -19.33 -1.41
N GLY A 176 10.71 -20.46 -1.01
CA GLY A 176 10.95 -21.04 0.31
C GLY A 176 12.32 -21.70 0.31
N VAL A 177 13.38 -20.94 0.61
CA VAL A 177 14.61 -21.55 1.12
C VAL A 177 14.37 -21.81 2.60
N SER A 178 13.79 -22.96 2.92
CA SER A 178 13.88 -23.52 4.26
C SER A 178 15.32 -24.01 4.42
N ILE A 179 16.14 -23.26 5.14
CA ILE A 179 17.36 -23.81 5.75
C ILE A 179 17.04 -23.98 7.23
N ASP A 180 16.95 -25.27 7.57
CA ASP A 180 16.71 -25.95 8.85
C ASP A 180 15.29 -25.95 9.44
#